data_AF-A0A9E3AUZ3-F1
#
_entry.id   AF-A0A9E3AUZ3-F1
#
_cell.length_a   1.000
_cell.length_b   1.000
_cell.length_c   1.000
_cell.angle_alpha   90.00
_cell.angle_beta   90.00
_cell.angle_gamma   90.00
#
_symmetry.space_group_name_H-M   'P 1'
#
loop_
_entity.id
_entity.type
_entity.pdbx_description
1 polymer ?
#
loop_
_entity_poly.entity_id
_entity_poly.type
_entity_poly.pdbx_seq_one_letter_code
_entity_poly.pdbx_strand_id
1 'polypeptide(L)'
;MTVRICVIGNSHCAALAQAWKDVSPQIAQRFSLTFFASRISHLAHLRPDGWHLRPGTQRLATKFRVSSGGLETVEVDAYDAFVLVGCGLGVDLEQIAAQGTPVSLLRYGRTKVVVSEACFDAAVACYMRSRALFDVLKSLRSVSHKPALIVAAPYLSERVLDIEPFASMAQYRDSAFLATLVARCRRSADAAAAEHGCEVVWQDPVTVAAPGFTRLDYGMDRPREQDEDEGGLADIRHCNPKYGALALTRILARLAALLATSTVHADAL
;
A
#
# COMPACT_ATOMS: atom_id res chain seq x y z
N MET A 1 16.21 18.57 -14.23
CA MET A 1 16.11 18.52 -12.76
C MET A 1 15.65 17.13 -12.38
N THR A 2 16.32 16.48 -11.41
CA THR A 2 15.92 15.16 -10.92
C THR A 2 14.87 15.32 -9.83
N VAL A 3 13.74 14.61 -9.95
CA VAL A 3 12.65 14.61 -8.96
C VAL A 3 13.01 13.68 -7.81
N ARG A 4 13.04 14.21 -6.59
CA ARG A 4 13.37 13.48 -5.36
C ARG A 4 12.09 12.98 -4.69
N ILE A 5 11.99 11.68 -4.48
CA ILE A 5 10.79 11.01 -3.96
C ILE A 5 11.15 10.33 -2.63
N CYS A 6 10.40 10.67 -1.58
CA CYS A 6 10.46 9.96 -0.31
C CYS A 6 9.46 8.82 -0.31
N VAL A 7 9.92 7.58 -0.11
CA VAL A 7 9.08 6.40 -0.02
C VAL A 7 9.04 5.95 1.45
N ILE A 8 7.88 6.01 2.09
CA ILE A 8 7.69 5.58 3.48
C ILE A 8 6.77 4.36 3.46
N GLY A 9 7.14 3.25 4.10
CA GLY A 9 6.29 2.07 4.06
C GLY A 9 6.78 0.92 4.91
N ASN A 10 6.20 -0.26 4.69
CA ASN A 10 6.58 -1.48 5.40
C ASN A 10 7.38 -2.44 4.51
N SER A 11 7.35 -3.74 4.81
CA SER A 11 8.06 -4.79 4.07
C SER A 11 7.76 -4.78 2.57
N HIS A 12 6.59 -4.27 2.13
CA HIS A 12 6.28 -4.14 0.71
C HIS A 12 7.21 -3.15 -0.03
N CYS A 13 7.90 -2.26 0.68
CA CYS A 13 8.96 -1.43 0.09
C CYS A 13 10.10 -2.27 -0.49
N ALA A 14 10.35 -3.48 0.02
CA ALA A 14 11.47 -4.31 -0.45
C ALA A 14 11.35 -4.66 -1.94
N ALA A 15 10.14 -4.99 -2.42
CA ALA A 15 9.88 -5.27 -3.83
C ALA A 15 10.15 -4.03 -4.71
N LEU A 16 9.72 -2.85 -4.26
CA LEU A 16 9.97 -1.59 -4.97
C LEU A 16 11.45 -1.20 -4.96
N ALA A 17 12.12 -1.34 -3.83
CA ALA A 17 13.54 -1.02 -3.69
C ALA A 17 14.41 -1.94 -4.54
N GLN A 18 14.05 -3.23 -4.64
CA GLN A 18 14.74 -4.14 -5.54
C GLN A 18 14.51 -3.77 -7.00
N ALA A 19 13.26 -3.50 -7.40
CA ALA A 19 12.96 -3.04 -8.76
C ALA A 19 13.65 -1.71 -9.10
N TRP A 20 13.82 -0.82 -8.12
CA TRP A 20 14.52 0.45 -8.28
C TRP A 20 16.00 0.27 -8.65
N LYS A 21 16.66 -0.78 -8.17
CA LYS A 21 18.07 -1.06 -8.53
C LYS A 21 18.24 -1.43 -10.01
N ASP A 22 17.20 -1.97 -10.61
CA ASP A 22 17.21 -2.51 -11.98
C ASP A 22 16.58 -1.54 -12.99
N VAL A 23 16.26 -0.30 -12.60
CA VAL A 23 15.67 0.69 -13.52
C VAL A 23 16.66 1.15 -14.58
N SER A 24 16.13 1.51 -15.74
CA SER A 24 16.94 2.10 -16.81
C SER A 24 17.64 3.40 -16.34
N PRO A 25 18.86 3.70 -16.86
CA PRO A 25 19.57 4.93 -16.55
C PRO A 25 18.74 6.20 -16.83
N GLN A 26 17.88 6.18 -17.85
CA GLN A 26 17.02 7.31 -18.20
C GLN A 26 15.99 7.61 -17.08
N ILE A 27 15.44 6.57 -16.46
CA ILE A 27 14.54 6.72 -15.30
C ILE A 27 15.34 7.24 -14.10
N ALA A 28 16.53 6.71 -13.84
CA ALA A 28 17.39 7.13 -12.74
C ALA A 28 17.92 8.56 -12.86
N GLN A 29 18.04 9.10 -14.08
CA GLN A 29 18.37 10.51 -14.31
C GLN A 29 17.20 11.44 -13.96
N ARG A 30 15.96 10.97 -14.17
CA ARG A 30 14.75 11.76 -13.95
C ARG A 30 14.25 11.69 -12.50
N PHE A 31 14.42 10.56 -11.82
CA PHE A 31 13.91 10.33 -10.48
C PHE A 31 15.00 9.83 -9.54
N SER A 32 14.90 10.20 -8.26
CA SER A 32 15.69 9.66 -7.17
C SER A 32 14.76 9.25 -6.03
N LEU A 33 14.91 8.03 -5.52
CA LEU A 33 14.06 7.48 -4.46
C LEU A 33 14.88 7.22 -3.20
N THR A 34 14.34 7.64 -2.05
CA THR A 34 14.88 7.30 -0.72
C THR A 34 13.81 6.54 0.06
N PHE A 35 14.17 5.36 0.58
CA PHE A 35 13.24 4.46 1.26
C PHE A 35 13.36 4.55 2.79
N PHE A 36 12.25 4.80 3.47
CA PHE A 36 12.10 4.80 4.92
C PHE A 36 11.11 3.71 5.31
N ALA A 37 11.63 2.49 5.50
CA ALA A 37 10.83 1.29 5.66
C ALA A 37 10.87 0.76 7.11
N SER A 38 9.71 0.39 7.65
CA SER A 38 9.60 -0.30 8.94
C SER A 38 8.24 -0.98 9.07
N ARG A 39 8.09 -1.92 10.03
CA ARG A 39 6.77 -2.53 10.31
C ARG A 39 5.76 -1.44 10.68
N ILE A 40 4.50 -1.66 10.31
CA ILE A 40 3.44 -0.66 10.48
C ILE A 40 3.24 -0.22 11.94
N SER A 41 3.41 -1.14 12.89
CA SER A 41 3.36 -0.83 14.31
C SER A 41 4.46 0.14 14.75
N HIS A 42 5.63 0.11 14.11
CA HIS A 42 6.70 1.07 14.37
C HIS A 42 6.44 2.41 13.69
N LEU A 43 5.93 2.40 12.45
CA LEU A 43 5.60 3.63 11.71
C LEU A 43 4.54 4.49 12.43
N ALA A 44 3.67 3.88 13.24
CA ALA A 44 2.72 4.60 14.10
C ALA A 44 3.40 5.52 15.13
N HIS A 45 4.72 5.39 15.34
CA HIS A 45 5.53 6.28 16.18
C HIS A 45 6.24 7.39 15.39
N LEU A 46 5.99 7.57 14.09
CA LEU A 46 6.52 8.70 13.33
C LEU A 46 5.84 9.99 13.80
N ARG A 47 6.61 11.05 14.07
CA ARG A 47 6.08 12.33 14.57
C ARG A 47 6.62 13.49 13.74
N PRO A 48 5.80 14.52 13.47
CA PRO A 48 6.29 15.77 12.91
C PRO A 48 7.14 16.51 13.97
N ASP A 49 8.27 17.07 13.53
CA ASP A 49 9.13 17.95 14.32
C ASP A 49 9.68 19.05 13.41
N GLY A 50 9.02 20.21 13.42
CA GLY A 50 9.25 21.28 12.44
C GLY A 50 9.06 20.77 11.01
N TRP A 51 10.11 20.89 10.19
CA TRP A 51 10.13 20.42 8.79
C TRP A 51 10.62 18.97 8.64
N HIS A 52 10.61 18.19 9.72
CA HIS A 52 11.07 16.80 9.73
C HIS A 52 9.95 15.85 10.12
N LEU A 53 10.00 14.62 9.59
CA LEU A 53 9.34 13.47 10.22
C LEU A 53 10.40 12.67 10.97
N ARG A 54 10.28 12.63 12.29
CA ARG A 54 11.24 11.97 13.18
C ARG A 54 10.67 10.67 13.75
N PRO A 55 11.50 9.61 13.84
CA PRO A 55 11.17 8.44 14.62
C PRO A 55 10.94 8.78 16.08
N GLY A 56 9.77 8.43 16.63
CA GLY A 56 9.50 8.53 18.07
C GLY A 56 10.13 7.41 18.90
N THR A 57 10.84 6.47 18.28
CA THR A 57 11.53 5.37 18.96
C THR A 57 12.89 5.07 18.31
N GLN A 58 13.84 4.60 19.11
CA GLN A 58 15.15 4.18 18.62
C GLN A 58 15.05 3.04 17.59
N ARG A 59 14.09 2.13 17.79
CA ARG A 59 13.86 0.99 16.88
C ARG A 59 13.44 1.47 15.49
N LEU A 60 12.55 2.45 15.41
CA LEU A 60 12.15 3.04 14.12
C LEU A 60 13.32 3.79 13.47
N ALA A 61 14.12 4.54 14.24
CA ALA A 61 15.30 5.23 13.74
C ALA A 61 16.33 4.27 13.13
N THR A 62 16.61 3.15 13.80
CA THR A 62 17.50 2.11 13.25
C THR A 62 16.98 1.55 11.94
N LYS A 63 15.68 1.26 11.83
CA LYS A 63 15.10 0.73 10.59
C LYS A 63 15.15 1.76 9.45
N PHE A 64 14.88 3.03 9.74
CA PHE A 64 15.04 4.13 8.78
C PHE A 64 16.48 4.27 8.31
N ARG A 65 17.45 4.24 9.23
CA ARG A 65 18.87 4.33 8.90
C ARG A 65 19.29 3.25 7.91
N VAL A 66 18.83 2.02 8.13
CA VAL A 66 19.13 0.88 7.24
C VAL A 66 18.46 1.05 5.87
N SER A 67 17.15 1.32 5.83
CA SER A 67 16.40 1.34 4.56
C SER A 67 16.75 2.52 3.67
N SER A 68 17.16 3.65 4.25
CA SER A 68 17.42 4.90 3.53
C SER A 68 18.88 5.07 3.11
N GLY A 69 19.75 4.13 3.51
CA GLY A 69 21.20 4.25 3.28
C GLY A 69 21.91 5.22 4.23
N GLY A 70 21.36 5.44 5.43
CA GLY A 70 22.04 6.18 6.51
C GLY A 70 21.21 7.26 7.21
N LEU A 71 20.01 7.58 6.73
CA LEU A 71 19.16 8.64 7.28
C LEU A 71 18.20 8.11 8.35
N GLU A 72 18.11 8.82 9.46
CA GLU A 72 17.16 8.49 10.53
C GLU A 72 15.88 9.32 10.48
N THR A 73 15.91 10.46 9.79
CA THR A 73 14.79 11.40 9.74
C THR A 73 14.47 11.76 8.30
N VAL A 74 13.23 12.16 8.04
CA VAL A 74 12.80 12.64 6.73
C VAL A 74 12.78 14.17 6.77
N GLU A 75 13.74 14.81 6.10
CA GLU A 75 13.70 16.25 5.82
C GLU A 75 12.68 16.52 4.71
N VAL A 76 11.52 17.07 5.06
CA VAL A 76 10.38 17.20 4.13
C VAL A 76 10.73 18.06 2.90
N ASP A 77 11.60 19.05 3.08
CA ASP A 77 12.04 19.95 2.01
C ASP A 77 13.08 19.34 1.05
N ALA A 78 13.69 18.22 1.45
CA ALA A 78 14.61 17.47 0.60
C ALA A 78 13.89 16.65 -0.50
N TYR A 79 12.56 16.60 -0.50
CA TYR A 79 11.77 15.82 -1.44
C TYR A 79 10.74 16.67 -2.18
N ASP A 80 10.40 16.25 -3.39
CA ASP A 80 9.42 16.92 -4.24
C ASP A 80 8.05 16.19 -4.18
N ALA A 81 8.05 14.90 -3.80
CA ALA A 81 6.85 14.11 -3.60
C ALA A 81 7.05 12.96 -2.58
N PHE A 82 5.94 12.40 -2.12
CA PHE A 82 5.90 11.30 -1.15
C PHE A 82 5.12 10.09 -1.67
N VAL A 83 5.53 8.90 -1.24
CA VAL A 83 4.82 7.64 -1.54
C VAL A 83 4.70 6.83 -0.25
N LEU A 84 3.47 6.49 0.13
CA LEU A 84 3.17 5.64 1.28
C LEU A 84 2.89 4.21 0.82
N VAL A 85 3.70 3.23 1.19
CA VAL A 85 3.66 1.87 0.62
C VAL A 85 3.22 0.83 1.64
N GLY A 86 2.17 0.06 1.29
CA GLY A 86 1.84 -1.20 1.96
C GLY A 86 1.32 -1.07 3.40
N CYS A 87 1.09 0.15 3.90
CA CYS A 87 0.69 0.50 5.26
C CYS A 87 -0.75 0.06 5.64
N GLY A 88 -1.14 -1.18 5.33
CA GLY A 88 -2.44 -1.74 5.70
C GLY A 88 -3.61 -1.32 4.82
N LEU A 89 -3.41 -0.48 3.79
CA LEU A 89 -4.42 -0.24 2.78
C LEU A 89 -4.41 -1.38 1.77
N GLY A 90 -5.45 -2.20 1.80
CA GLY A 90 -5.61 -3.36 0.93
C GLY A 90 -6.96 -4.00 1.22
N VAL A 91 -7.31 -4.99 0.41
CA VAL A 91 -8.54 -5.76 0.60
C VAL A 91 -8.23 -6.94 1.52
N ASP A 92 -8.62 -6.82 2.78
CA ASP A 92 -8.51 -7.88 3.78
C ASP A 92 -9.81 -8.69 3.82
N LEU A 93 -9.92 -9.65 2.90
CA LEU A 93 -11.15 -10.42 2.68
C LEU A 93 -11.65 -11.09 3.97
N GLU A 94 -10.73 -11.64 4.77
CA GLU A 94 -11.04 -12.30 6.04
C GLU A 94 -11.65 -11.32 7.05
N GLN A 95 -10.96 -10.20 7.30
CA GLN A 95 -11.44 -9.22 8.28
C GLN A 95 -12.77 -8.58 7.86
N ILE A 96 -12.96 -8.36 6.56
CA ILE A 96 -14.20 -7.78 6.03
C ILE A 96 -15.35 -8.79 6.12
N ALA A 97 -15.13 -10.04 5.75
CA ALA A 97 -16.15 -11.09 5.88
C ALA A 97 -16.55 -11.33 7.35
N ALA A 98 -15.64 -11.11 8.29
CA ALA A 98 -15.93 -11.18 9.72
C ALA A 98 -16.90 -10.09 10.23
N GLN A 99 -17.11 -8.99 9.49
CA GLN A 99 -18.03 -7.92 9.88
C GLN A 99 -19.51 -8.26 9.61
N GLY A 100 -19.79 -9.39 8.96
CA GLY A 100 -21.12 -9.78 8.50
C GLY A 100 -21.24 -9.69 6.98
N THR A 101 -22.37 -10.12 6.45
CA THR A 101 -22.61 -10.19 5.00
C THR A 101 -23.90 -9.47 4.65
N PRO A 102 -23.88 -8.52 3.70
CA PRO A 102 -25.09 -7.86 3.27
C PRO A 102 -26.00 -8.82 2.49
N VAL A 103 -27.30 -8.56 2.50
CA VAL A 103 -28.32 -9.45 1.88
C VAL A 103 -27.99 -9.80 0.42
N SER A 104 -27.50 -8.84 -0.38
CA SER A 104 -27.15 -9.10 -1.78
C SER A 104 -26.05 -10.15 -1.98
N LEU A 105 -25.23 -10.39 -0.96
CA LEU A 105 -24.12 -11.34 -1.00
C LEU A 105 -24.47 -12.72 -0.40
N LEU A 106 -25.66 -12.90 0.17
CA LEU A 106 -26.09 -14.19 0.74
C LEU A 106 -26.23 -15.31 -0.31
N ARG A 107 -26.44 -14.94 -1.58
CA ARG A 107 -26.48 -15.93 -2.67
C ARG A 107 -25.15 -16.68 -2.88
N TYR A 108 -24.05 -16.16 -2.34
CA TYR A 108 -22.70 -16.70 -2.51
C TYR A 108 -22.24 -17.58 -1.34
N GLY A 109 -22.97 -17.62 -0.22
CA GLY A 109 -22.54 -18.38 0.95
C GLY A 109 -23.36 -18.12 2.21
N ARG A 110 -22.99 -18.79 3.29
CA ARG A 110 -23.62 -18.63 4.60
C ARG A 110 -22.82 -17.65 5.45
N THR A 111 -23.52 -16.83 6.22
CA THR A 111 -22.94 -15.93 7.21
C THR A 111 -23.53 -16.16 8.59
N LYS A 112 -22.79 -15.79 9.63
CA LYS A 112 -23.32 -15.75 11.00
C LYS A 112 -24.18 -14.51 11.24
N VAL A 113 -23.92 -13.41 10.52
CA VAL A 113 -24.56 -12.12 10.74
C VAL A 113 -24.93 -11.51 9.40
N VAL A 114 -26.22 -11.24 9.20
CA VAL A 114 -26.74 -10.50 8.05
C VAL A 114 -26.86 -9.02 8.43
N VAL A 115 -26.36 -8.14 7.58
CA VAL A 115 -26.43 -6.68 7.78
C VAL A 115 -27.10 -6.01 6.57
N SER A 116 -27.54 -4.76 6.73
CA SER A 116 -27.97 -3.95 5.59
C SER A 116 -26.77 -3.55 4.73
N GLU A 117 -27.02 -3.21 3.46
CA GLU A 117 -25.98 -2.70 2.53
C GLU A 117 -25.28 -1.47 3.11
N ALA A 118 -26.05 -0.51 3.63
CA ALA A 118 -25.52 0.71 4.21
C ALA A 118 -24.67 0.45 5.46
N CYS A 119 -25.06 -0.51 6.30
CA CYS A 119 -24.27 -0.90 7.47
C CYS A 119 -22.94 -1.53 7.05
N PHE A 120 -22.96 -2.44 6.06
CA PHE A 120 -21.75 -3.04 5.53
C PHE A 120 -20.80 -2.00 4.92
N ASP A 121 -21.31 -1.12 4.07
CA ASP A 121 -20.50 -0.08 3.42
C ASP A 121 -19.91 0.90 4.44
N ALA A 122 -20.68 1.27 5.48
CA ALA A 122 -20.18 2.08 6.59
C ALA A 122 -19.09 1.37 7.40
N ALA A 123 -19.24 0.05 7.65
CA ALA A 123 -18.23 -0.75 8.34
C ALA A 123 -16.93 -0.84 7.51
N VAL A 124 -17.01 -1.10 6.20
CA VAL A 124 -15.84 -1.10 5.30
C VAL A 124 -15.18 0.27 5.27
N ALA A 125 -15.96 1.35 5.19
CA ALA A 125 -15.41 2.71 5.19
C ALA A 125 -14.72 3.06 6.53
N CYS A 126 -15.30 2.67 7.66
CA CYS A 126 -14.69 2.82 8.98
C CYS A 126 -13.37 2.05 9.06
N TYR A 127 -13.38 0.78 8.62
CA TYR A 127 -12.20 -0.08 8.59
C TYR A 127 -11.06 0.47 7.72
N MET A 128 -11.38 1.07 6.57
CA MET A 128 -10.37 1.74 5.74
C MET A 128 -9.80 2.97 6.43
N ARG A 129 -10.64 3.82 7.05
CA ARG A 129 -10.15 5.02 7.75
C ARG A 129 -9.33 4.72 9.00
N SER A 130 -9.55 3.57 9.64
CA SER A 130 -8.82 3.18 10.85
C SER A 130 -7.42 2.60 10.57
N ARG A 131 -6.96 2.58 9.32
CA ARG A 131 -5.61 2.08 9.00
C ARG A 131 -4.54 3.04 9.49
N ALA A 132 -3.51 2.50 10.12
CA ALA A 132 -2.36 3.26 10.64
C ALA A 132 -1.62 4.08 9.55
N LEU A 133 -1.81 3.77 8.26
CA LEU A 133 -1.34 4.65 7.18
C LEU A 133 -1.84 6.08 7.35
N PHE A 134 -3.08 6.25 7.78
CA PHE A 134 -3.72 7.56 7.81
C PHE A 134 -3.15 8.41 8.94
N ASP A 135 -2.58 7.79 9.98
CA ASP A 135 -1.84 8.49 11.03
C ASP A 135 -0.47 8.96 10.52
N VAL A 136 0.21 8.14 9.71
CA VAL A 136 1.45 8.55 9.01
C VAL A 136 1.14 9.68 8.03
N LEU A 137 0.05 9.56 7.26
CA LEU A 137 -0.36 10.58 6.29
C LEU A 137 -0.77 11.89 6.97
N LYS A 138 -1.51 11.84 8.09
CA LYS A 138 -1.81 13.03 8.90
C LYS A 138 -0.54 13.71 9.38
N SER A 139 0.43 12.93 9.86
CA SER A 139 1.74 13.45 10.31
C SER A 139 2.53 14.09 9.16
N LEU A 140 2.50 13.50 7.97
CA LEU A 140 3.09 14.12 6.77
C LEU A 140 2.35 15.39 6.37
N ARG A 141 1.01 15.37 6.37
CA ARG A 141 0.16 16.50 5.96
C ARG A 141 0.20 17.67 6.93
N SER A 142 0.55 17.46 8.20
CA SER A 142 0.78 18.56 9.14
C SER A 142 2.04 19.38 8.83
N VAL A 143 2.94 18.88 7.99
CA VAL A 143 4.22 19.53 7.65
C VAL A 143 4.46 19.68 6.15
N SER A 144 3.59 19.13 5.29
CA SER A 144 3.75 19.18 3.84
C SER A 144 2.45 19.09 3.05
N HIS A 145 2.33 19.94 2.03
CA HIS A 145 1.28 19.86 1.01
C HIS A 145 1.79 19.29 -0.33
N LYS A 146 3.03 18.82 -0.39
CA LYS A 146 3.61 18.27 -1.63
C LYS A 146 2.82 17.04 -2.12
N PRO A 147 2.85 16.74 -3.43
CA PRO A 147 2.16 15.57 -3.97
C PRO A 147 2.48 14.29 -3.19
N ALA A 148 1.45 13.51 -2.87
CA ALA A 148 1.61 12.24 -2.18
C ALA A 148 0.70 11.17 -2.78
N LEU A 149 1.23 9.95 -2.91
CA LEU A 149 0.49 8.77 -3.33
C LEU A 149 0.46 7.73 -2.22
N ILE A 150 -0.61 6.96 -2.17
CA ILE A 150 -0.68 5.73 -1.37
C ILE A 150 -0.62 4.55 -2.33
N VAL A 151 0.27 3.60 -2.08
CA VAL A 151 0.36 2.35 -2.83
C VAL A 151 -0.31 1.28 -2.01
N ALA A 152 -1.41 0.74 -2.54
CA ALA A 152 -2.12 -0.34 -1.89
C ALA A 152 -1.17 -1.55 -1.72
N ALA A 153 -1.31 -2.24 -0.58
CA ALA A 153 -0.72 -3.55 -0.43
C ALA A 153 -1.25 -4.48 -1.54
N PRO A 154 -0.41 -5.38 -2.07
CA PRO A 154 -0.87 -6.39 -3.00
C PRO A 154 -2.01 -7.21 -2.38
N TYR A 155 -2.86 -7.74 -3.24
CA TYR A 155 -3.79 -8.79 -2.87
C TYR A 155 -3.06 -10.04 -2.37
N LEU A 156 -3.78 -10.89 -1.63
CA LEU A 156 -3.26 -12.20 -1.24
C LEU A 156 -2.87 -12.99 -2.48
N SER A 157 -1.79 -13.76 -2.41
CA SER A 157 -1.44 -14.72 -3.45
C SER A 157 -2.59 -15.70 -3.67
N GLU A 158 -2.90 -16.03 -4.93
CA GLU A 158 -3.92 -17.03 -5.28
C GLU A 158 -3.65 -18.40 -4.64
N ARG A 159 -2.39 -18.66 -4.25
CA ARG A 159 -1.99 -19.83 -3.43
C ARG A 159 -2.84 -20.00 -2.18
N VAL A 160 -3.35 -18.91 -1.61
CA VAL A 160 -4.16 -18.97 -0.40
C VAL A 160 -5.40 -19.86 -0.60
N LEU A 161 -5.92 -19.97 -1.83
CA LEU A 161 -7.06 -20.83 -2.17
C LEU A 161 -6.76 -22.33 -2.02
N ASP A 162 -5.50 -22.72 -1.89
CA ASP A 162 -5.07 -24.11 -1.69
C ASP A 162 -4.73 -24.42 -0.23
N ILE A 163 -4.87 -23.44 0.68
CA ILE A 163 -4.50 -23.54 2.09
C ILE A 163 -5.75 -23.36 2.96
N GLU A 164 -5.91 -24.18 4.00
CA GLU A 164 -6.98 -23.98 4.98
C GLU A 164 -6.76 -22.69 5.82
N PRO A 165 -7.82 -21.96 6.20
CA PRO A 165 -9.24 -22.29 5.99
C PRO A 165 -9.81 -21.80 4.65
N PHE A 166 -9.02 -21.11 3.81
CA PHE A 166 -9.51 -20.51 2.58
C PHE A 166 -9.94 -21.56 1.54
N ALA A 167 -9.26 -22.70 1.52
CA ALA A 167 -9.62 -23.84 0.67
C ALA A 167 -11.07 -24.29 0.87
N SER A 168 -11.58 -24.27 2.10
CA SER A 168 -12.94 -24.68 2.45
C SER A 168 -14.01 -23.58 2.29
N MET A 169 -13.62 -22.36 1.92
CA MET A 169 -14.54 -21.23 1.77
C MET A 169 -14.97 -21.03 0.31
N ALA A 170 -15.99 -21.78 -0.13
CA ALA A 170 -16.50 -21.80 -1.51
C ALA A 170 -16.79 -20.40 -2.11
N GLN A 171 -17.25 -19.45 -1.30
CA GLN A 171 -17.53 -18.08 -1.73
C GLN A 171 -16.29 -17.32 -2.24
N TYR A 172 -15.09 -17.64 -1.74
CA TYR A 172 -13.83 -17.06 -2.22
C TYR A 172 -13.32 -17.70 -3.52
N ARG A 173 -14.03 -18.69 -4.06
CA ARG A 173 -13.82 -19.16 -5.43
C ARG A 173 -14.78 -18.50 -6.42
N ASP A 174 -15.78 -17.76 -5.94
CA ASP A 174 -16.71 -17.01 -6.77
C ASP A 174 -16.13 -15.63 -7.13
N SER A 175 -15.77 -15.47 -8.40
CA SER A 175 -15.17 -14.22 -8.90
C SER A 175 -16.13 -13.03 -8.88
N ALA A 176 -17.45 -13.23 -8.99
CA ALA A 176 -18.43 -12.15 -8.96
C ALA A 176 -18.62 -11.62 -7.53
N PHE A 177 -18.64 -12.51 -6.54
CA PHE A 177 -18.60 -12.16 -5.13
C PHE A 177 -17.36 -11.30 -4.81
N LEU A 178 -16.18 -11.80 -5.18
CA LEU A 178 -14.91 -11.12 -4.91
C LEU A 178 -14.81 -9.77 -5.64
N ALA A 179 -15.21 -9.69 -6.91
CA ALA A 179 -15.21 -8.44 -7.65
C ALA A 179 -16.06 -7.38 -6.97
N THR A 180 -17.24 -7.75 -6.48
CA THR A 180 -18.15 -6.85 -5.76
C THR A 180 -17.50 -6.35 -4.48
N LEU A 181 -16.90 -7.25 -3.71
CA LEU A 181 -16.27 -6.93 -2.42
C LEU A 181 -15.04 -6.03 -2.60
N VAL A 182 -14.15 -6.40 -3.53
CA VAL A 182 -12.95 -5.62 -3.89
C VAL A 182 -13.35 -4.23 -4.38
N ALA A 183 -14.37 -4.10 -5.23
CA ALA A 183 -14.81 -2.81 -5.74
C ALA A 183 -15.33 -1.90 -4.61
N ARG A 184 -16.08 -2.43 -3.63
CA ARG A 184 -16.53 -1.67 -2.45
C ARG A 184 -15.34 -1.18 -1.62
N CYS A 185 -14.40 -2.07 -1.34
CA CYS A 185 -13.21 -1.76 -0.56
C CYS A 185 -12.35 -0.69 -1.23
N ARG A 186 -12.16 -0.80 -2.56
CA ARG A 186 -11.41 0.18 -3.34
C ARG A 186 -12.06 1.56 -3.28
N ARG A 187 -13.38 1.65 -3.51
CA ARG A 187 -14.11 2.93 -3.40
C ARG A 187 -13.96 3.56 -2.01
N SER A 188 -14.10 2.78 -0.94
CA SER A 188 -13.95 3.30 0.42
C SER A 188 -12.52 3.75 0.73
N ALA A 189 -11.52 3.02 0.24
CA ALA A 189 -10.11 3.39 0.37
C ALA A 189 -9.76 4.64 -0.45
N ASP A 190 -10.27 4.75 -1.68
CA ASP A 190 -10.09 5.92 -2.54
C ASP A 190 -10.73 7.16 -1.90
N ALA A 191 -11.93 7.05 -1.34
CA ALA A 191 -12.58 8.14 -0.62
C ALA A 191 -11.77 8.57 0.61
N ALA A 192 -11.29 7.63 1.42
CA ALA A 192 -10.45 7.93 2.58
C ALA A 192 -9.11 8.58 2.18
N ALA A 193 -8.50 8.18 1.06
CA ALA A 193 -7.30 8.82 0.53
C ALA A 193 -7.57 10.27 0.06
N ALA A 194 -8.70 10.49 -0.62
CA ALA A 194 -9.09 11.79 -1.13
C ALA A 194 -9.33 12.83 -0.01
N GLU A 195 -9.84 12.41 1.15
CA GLU A 195 -9.97 13.25 2.35
C GLU A 195 -8.63 13.89 2.80
N HIS A 196 -7.50 13.28 2.40
CA HIS A 196 -6.15 13.76 2.69
C HIS A 196 -5.40 14.30 1.46
N GLY A 197 -6.11 14.60 0.37
CA GLY A 197 -5.53 15.10 -0.88
C GLY A 197 -4.52 14.11 -1.47
N CYS A 198 -4.81 12.81 -1.39
CA CYS A 198 -3.97 11.75 -1.92
C CYS A 198 -4.75 10.84 -2.85
N GLU A 199 -4.01 10.10 -3.68
CA GLU A 199 -4.58 9.09 -4.58
C GLU A 199 -4.00 7.72 -4.27
N VAL A 200 -4.80 6.68 -4.52
CA VAL A 200 -4.38 5.29 -4.35
C VAL A 200 -3.90 4.71 -5.69
N VAL A 201 -2.66 4.26 -5.71
CA VAL A 201 -2.12 3.41 -6.76
C VAL A 201 -2.46 1.96 -6.43
N TRP A 202 -3.50 1.46 -7.08
CA TRP A 202 -3.89 0.05 -6.99
C TRP A 202 -2.95 -0.86 -7.79
N GLN A 203 -2.93 -2.13 -7.37
CA GLN A 203 -2.24 -3.24 -8.03
C GLN A 203 -2.54 -3.28 -9.54
N ASP A 204 -1.50 -3.58 -10.33
CA ASP A 204 -1.64 -3.65 -11.78
C ASP A 204 -2.51 -4.86 -12.19
N PRO A 205 -3.51 -4.69 -13.07
CA PRO A 205 -4.36 -5.79 -13.52
C PRO A 205 -3.60 -7.00 -14.07
N VAL A 206 -2.42 -6.83 -14.67
CA VAL A 206 -1.63 -7.96 -15.21
C VAL A 206 -1.17 -8.93 -14.12
N THR A 207 -1.07 -8.44 -12.88
CA THR A 207 -0.65 -9.21 -11.70
C THR A 207 -1.81 -9.87 -10.97
N VAL A 208 -3.06 -9.59 -11.36
CA VAL A 208 -4.27 -10.08 -10.69
C VAL A 208 -4.70 -11.40 -11.32
N ALA A 209 -4.82 -12.45 -10.51
CA ALA A 209 -5.24 -13.79 -10.96
C ALA A 209 -6.76 -13.88 -11.04
N ALA A 210 -7.40 -13.43 -9.97
CA ALA A 210 -8.83 -13.24 -9.85
C ALA A 210 -9.05 -12.01 -8.94
N PRO A 211 -10.25 -11.41 -8.91
CA PRO A 211 -10.49 -10.25 -8.05
C PRO A 211 -10.06 -10.51 -6.61
N GLY A 212 -9.16 -9.68 -6.07
CA GLY A 212 -8.68 -9.84 -4.70
C GLY A 212 -7.58 -10.90 -4.53
N PHE A 213 -7.02 -11.44 -5.62
CA PHE A 213 -5.86 -12.33 -5.60
C PHE A 213 -4.75 -11.94 -6.57
N THR A 214 -3.50 -12.06 -6.12
CA THR A 214 -2.27 -11.88 -6.90
C THR A 214 -1.85 -13.19 -7.54
N ARG A 215 -1.48 -13.16 -8.82
CA ARG A 215 -0.91 -14.30 -9.55
C ARG A 215 0.38 -14.82 -8.89
N LEU A 216 0.59 -16.14 -8.91
CA LEU A 216 1.77 -16.78 -8.31
C LEU A 216 3.10 -16.19 -8.82
N ASP A 217 3.19 -15.91 -10.13
CA ASP A 217 4.40 -15.35 -10.77
C ASP A 217 4.86 -14.01 -10.18
N TYR A 218 3.98 -13.32 -9.44
CA TYR A 218 4.23 -12.03 -8.80
C TYR A 218 4.26 -12.12 -7.27
N GLY A 219 3.64 -13.15 -6.67
CA GLY A 219 3.62 -13.39 -5.23
C GLY A 219 4.77 -14.27 -4.69
N MET A 220 5.43 -15.04 -5.55
CA MET A 220 6.49 -16.00 -5.18
C MET A 220 7.90 -15.41 -5.34
N ASP A 221 8.90 -15.98 -4.64
CA ASP A 221 10.32 -15.59 -4.75
C ASP A 221 10.63 -14.16 -4.29
N ARG A 222 10.04 -13.76 -3.16
CA ARG A 222 10.34 -12.45 -2.56
C ARG A 222 11.79 -12.37 -2.07
N PRO A 223 12.40 -11.17 -2.08
CA PRO A 223 13.65 -10.93 -1.35
C PRO A 223 13.45 -11.22 0.15
N ARG A 224 14.31 -12.03 0.75
CA ARG A 224 14.29 -12.28 2.21
C ARG A 224 15.01 -11.16 2.95
N GLU A 225 14.41 -10.62 4.00
CA GLU A 225 15.15 -9.82 4.98
C GLU A 225 15.93 -10.75 5.92
N GLN A 226 17.14 -10.37 6.33
CA GLN A 226 18.07 -11.19 7.12
C GLN A 226 17.55 -11.64 8.50
N ASP A 227 16.42 -11.08 8.96
CA ASP A 227 15.82 -11.34 10.28
C ASP A 227 14.47 -12.09 10.23
N GLU A 228 14.03 -12.57 9.07
CA GLU A 228 12.78 -13.33 8.99
C GLU A 228 13.04 -14.82 9.27
N ASP A 229 12.67 -15.26 10.48
CA ASP A 229 12.48 -16.68 10.82
C ASP A 229 11.81 -17.38 9.65
N GLU A 230 12.36 -18.53 9.24
CA GLU A 230 11.96 -19.35 8.08
C GLU A 230 10.48 -19.20 7.76
N GLY A 231 10.16 -18.17 6.97
CA GLY A 231 8.81 -17.92 6.52
C GLY A 231 8.50 -19.10 5.64
N GLY A 232 7.76 -20.06 6.20
CA GLY A 232 7.48 -21.33 5.56
C GLY A 232 6.84 -21.11 4.19
N LEU A 233 6.56 -22.20 3.50
CA LEU A 233 5.92 -22.27 2.18
C LEU A 233 4.59 -21.49 2.02
N ALA A 234 4.15 -20.70 3.01
CA ALA A 234 2.87 -20.02 3.10
C ALA A 234 2.94 -18.48 3.09
N ASP A 235 4.05 -17.83 2.69
CA ASP A 235 3.99 -16.38 2.51
C ASP A 235 3.13 -16.01 1.29
N ILE A 236 1.88 -15.68 1.59
CA ILE A 236 0.84 -15.29 0.64
C ILE A 236 0.64 -13.79 0.57
N ARG A 237 1.40 -12.98 1.33
CA ARG A 237 1.15 -11.54 1.46
C ARG A 237 2.15 -10.70 0.70
N HIS A 238 3.40 -11.14 0.58
CA HIS A 238 4.43 -10.36 -0.10
C HIS A 238 4.49 -10.65 -1.60
N CYS A 239 5.22 -9.78 -2.30
CA CYS A 239 5.42 -9.89 -3.74
C CYS A 239 6.90 -9.75 -4.09
N ASN A 240 7.23 -10.14 -5.31
CA ASN A 240 8.59 -10.20 -5.80
C ASN A 240 8.99 -8.94 -6.61
N PRO A 241 10.24 -8.88 -7.10
CA PRO A 241 10.70 -7.72 -7.87
C PRO A 241 9.94 -7.48 -9.18
N LYS A 242 9.37 -8.52 -9.82
CA LYS A 242 8.54 -8.35 -11.03
C LYS A 242 7.27 -7.54 -10.71
N TYR A 243 6.64 -7.82 -9.56
CA TYR A 243 5.54 -7.00 -9.06
C TYR A 243 6.02 -5.58 -8.77
N GLY A 244 7.16 -5.46 -8.08
CA GLY A 244 7.78 -4.19 -7.74
C GLY A 244 8.01 -3.30 -8.96
N ALA A 245 8.47 -3.85 -10.07
CA ALA A 245 8.71 -3.10 -11.32
C ALA A 245 7.43 -2.50 -11.89
N LEU A 246 6.35 -3.28 -11.96
CA LEU A 246 5.05 -2.80 -12.46
C LEU A 246 4.46 -1.73 -11.54
N ALA A 247 4.49 -1.95 -10.23
CA ALA A 247 4.04 -0.97 -9.25
C ALA A 247 4.86 0.33 -9.35
N LEU A 248 6.19 0.23 -9.45
CA LEU A 248 7.09 1.37 -9.59
C LEU A 248 6.81 2.16 -10.87
N THR A 249 6.62 1.50 -12.02
CA THR A 249 6.25 2.18 -13.27
C THR A 249 4.98 3.00 -13.11
N ARG A 250 3.94 2.44 -12.49
CA ARG A 250 2.66 3.16 -12.23
C ARG A 250 2.85 4.34 -11.29
N ILE A 251 3.62 4.16 -10.22
CA ILE A 251 3.93 5.21 -9.23
C ILE A 251 4.61 6.40 -9.93
N LEU A 252 5.70 6.13 -10.68
CA LEU A 252 6.47 7.17 -11.34
C LEU A 252 5.67 7.90 -12.42
N ALA A 253 4.88 7.16 -13.21
CA ALA A 253 3.98 7.75 -14.20
C ALA A 253 2.94 8.67 -13.53
N ARG A 254 2.34 8.25 -12.40
CA ARG A 254 1.34 9.07 -11.72
C ARG A 254 1.93 10.30 -11.04
N LEU A 255 3.10 10.17 -10.40
CA LEU A 255 3.81 11.31 -9.80
C LEU A 255 4.22 12.34 -10.87
N ALA A 256 4.71 11.88 -12.03
CA ALA A 256 5.04 12.78 -13.13
C ALA A 256 3.84 13.63 -13.57
N ALA A 257 2.65 13.02 -13.64
CA ALA A 257 1.41 13.73 -13.99
C ALA A 257 1.03 14.77 -12.91
N LEU A 258 1.08 14.38 -11.63
CA LEU A 258 0.76 15.29 -10.52
C LEU A 258 1.70 16.50 -10.46
N LEU A 259 3.01 16.27 -10.62
CA LEU A 259 4.00 17.33 -10.59
C LEU A 259 3.87 18.30 -11.77
N ALA A 260 3.53 17.79 -12.96
CA ALA A 260 3.27 18.64 -14.13
C ALA A 260 2.04 19.55 -13.93
N THR A 261 1.02 19.09 -13.21
CA THR A 261 -0.14 19.94 -12.89
C THR A 261 0.16 21.00 -11.82
N SER A 262 1.08 20.73 -10.89
CA SER A 262 1.44 21.69 -9.84
C SER A 262 2.26 22.87 -10.35
N THR A 263 3.13 22.67 -11.36
CA THR A 263 3.95 23.75 -11.92
C THR A 263 3.11 24.79 -12.65
N VAL A 264 2.07 24.37 -13.36
CA VAL A 264 1.18 25.29 -14.10
C VAL A 264 0.44 26.26 -13.18
N HIS A 265 0.13 25.84 -11.95
CA HIS A 265 -0.54 26.71 -10.97
C HIS A 265 0.42 27.68 -10.27
N ALA A 266 1.70 27.34 -10.14
CA ALA A 266 2.68 28.23 -9.52
C ALA A 266 3.04 29.43 -10.41
N ASP A 267 3.01 29.26 -11.74
CA ASP A 267 3.33 30.33 -12.71
C ASP A 267 2.14 31.28 -12.98
N ALA A 268 0.95 30.98 -12.46
CA ALA A 268 -0.28 31.75 -12.70
C ALA A 268 -0.66 32.70 -11.55
N LEU A 269 0.14 32.77 -10.49
CA LEU A 269 -0.03 33.63 -9.31
C LEU A 269 1.07 34.69 -9.25
#